data_AF-A0A496SWG5-F1
#
_entry.id   AF-A0A496SWG5-F1
#
_cell.length_a   1.000
_cell.length_b   1.000
_cell.length_c   1.000
_cell.angle_alpha   90.00
_cell.angle_beta   90.00
_cell.angle_gamma   90.00
#
_symmetry.space_group_name_H-M   'P 1'
#
loop_
_entity.id
_entity.type
_entity.pdbx_description
1 polymer ?
#
loop_
_entity_poly.entity_id
_entity_poly.type
_entity_poly.pdbx_seq_one_letter_code
_entity_poly.pdbx_strand_id
1 'polypeptide(L)' 'IINPGSVGQPRDGDPRACFAIYDTEASEVRILRAKYDLPGAQAAIRAAGLPEMLAERLQYGE' A
#
# COMPACT_ATOMS: atom_id res chain seq x y z
N ILE A 1 -15.74 -13.82 -0.91
CA ILE A 1 -14.56 -13.33 -0.17
C ILE A 1 -13.95 -12.19 -0.99
N ILE A 2 -13.61 -11.07 -0.37
CA ILE A 2 -13.04 -9.89 -1.03
C ILE A 2 -11.72 -9.53 -0.34
N ASN A 3 -10.68 -9.22 -1.12
CA ASN A 3 -9.40 -8.73 -0.62
C ASN A 3 -9.25 -7.24 -0.99
N PRO A 4 -9.14 -6.31 -0.02
CA PRO A 4 -9.00 -4.88 -0.29
C PRO A 4 -7.59 -4.48 -0.72
N GLY A 5 -6.64 -5.41 -0.76
CA GLY A 5 -5.23 -5.15 -0.95
C GLY A 5 -4.54 -4.72 0.35
N SER A 6 -3.40 -4.03 0.21
CA SER A 6 -2.59 -3.56 1.34
C SER A 6 -2.38 -2.05 1.25
N VAL A 7 -2.58 -1.36 2.38
CA VAL A 7 -2.37 0.09 2.48
C VAL A 7 -0.88 0.42 2.57
N GLY A 8 -0.12 -0.31 3.39
CA GLY A 8 1.26 0.06 3.74
C GLY A 8 2.35 -0.67 2.95
N GLN A 9 2.04 -1.83 2.37
CA GLN A 9 2.99 -2.60 1.54
C GLN A 9 2.21 -3.47 0.55
N PRO A 10 1.74 -2.90 -0.57
CA PRO A 10 1.23 -3.67 -1.71
C PRO A 10 2.28 -4.66 -2.18
N ARG A 11 1.84 -5.84 -2.67
CA ARG A 11 2.70 -6.93 -3.18
C ARG A 11 2.30 -7.41 -4.56
N ASP A 12 1.72 -6.50 -5.34
CA ASP A 12 1.12 -6.78 -6.64
C ASP A 12 1.71 -5.95 -7.79
N GLY A 13 2.88 -5.35 -7.58
CA GLY A 13 3.57 -4.57 -8.61
C GLY A 13 3.08 -3.12 -8.75
N ASP A 14 2.06 -2.70 -8.00
CA ASP A 14 1.61 -1.31 -7.94
C ASP A 14 1.95 -0.71 -6.56
N PRO A 15 2.91 0.24 -6.48
CA PRO A 15 3.38 0.78 -5.22
C PRO A 15 2.34 1.65 -4.50
N ARG A 16 1.21 2.00 -5.14
CA ARG A 16 0.15 2.80 -4.52
C ARG A 16 -0.59 2.00 -3.45
N ALA A 17 -0.89 2.67 -2.34
CA ALA A 17 -1.72 2.12 -1.27
C ALA A 17 -3.05 1.60 -1.83
N CYS A 18 -3.45 0.40 -1.43
CA CYS A 18 -4.66 -0.27 -1.89
C CYS A 18 -5.62 -0.48 -0.71
N PHE A 19 -6.88 -0.09 -0.92
CA PHE A 19 -7.95 -0.26 0.06
C PHE A 19 -9.30 -0.39 -0.66
N ALA A 20 -10.35 -0.76 0.08
CA ALA A 20 -11.69 -0.83 -0.45
C ALA A 20 -12.67 0.06 0.31
N ILE A 21 -13.65 0.60 -0.41
CA ILE A 21 -14.86 1.18 0.17
C ILE A 21 -16.00 0.21 -0.12
N TYR A 22 -16.72 -0.20 0.93
CA TYR A 22 -17.95 -0.97 0.82
C TYR A 22 -19.15 -0.06 1.06
N ASP A 23 -20.01 0.07 0.06
CA ASP A 23 -21.30 0.73 0.15
C ASP A 23 -22.36 -0.30 0.54
N THR A 24 -22.91 -0.16 1.75
CA THR A 24 -23.90 -1.10 2.30
C THR A 24 -25.29 -0.94 1.69
N GLU A 25 -25.64 0.24 1.18
CA GLU A 25 -26.95 0.50 0.59
C GLU A 25 -26.98 -0.02 -0.85
N ALA A 26 -25.95 0.28 -1.62
CA ALA A 26 -25.80 -0.20 -2.99
C ALA A 26 -25.32 -1.67 -3.06
N SER A 27 -24.82 -2.22 -1.96
CA SER A 27 -24.16 -3.54 -1.92
C SER A 27 -22.97 -3.63 -2.89
N GLU A 28 -22.19 -2.55 -3.02
CA GLU A 28 -21.07 -2.44 -3.95
C GLU A 28 -19.73 -2.29 -3.24
N VAL A 29 -18.69 -2.92 -3.78
CA VAL A 29 -17.31 -2.73 -3.31
C VAL A 29 -16.47 -2.07 -4.40
N ARG A 30 -15.75 -1.02 -4.01
CA ARG A 30 -14.79 -0.33 -4.87
C ARG A 30 -13.39 -0.49 -4.31
N ILE A 31 -12.49 -1.11 -5.07
CA ILE A 31 -11.06 -1.17 -4.75
C ILE A 31 -10.39 0.06 -5.36
N LEU A 32 -9.65 0.80 -4.52
CA LEU A 32 -9.08 2.10 -4.84
C LEU A 32 -7.58 2.09 -4.60
N ARG A 33 -6.90 2.96 -5.36
CA ARG A 33 -5.45 3.20 -5.24
C ARG A 33 -5.19 4.66 -4.95
N ALA A 34 -4.30 4.92 -3.98
CA ALA A 34 -3.88 6.27 -3.63
C ALA A 34 -2.35 6.39 -3.67
N LYS A 35 -1.87 7.49 -4.27
CA LYS A 35 -0.47 7.90 -4.11
C LYS A 35 -0.24 8.36 -2.67
N TYR A 36 0.94 8.10 -2.15
CA TYR A 36 1.39 8.58 -0.84
C TYR A 36 2.87 9.02 -0.93
N ASP A 37 3.38 9.59 0.15
CA ASP A 37 4.78 9.97 0.27
C ASP A 37 5.68 8.72 0.43
N LEU A 38 5.99 8.10 -0.70
CA LEU A 38 6.85 6.93 -0.77
C LEU A 38 8.28 7.21 -0.31
N PRO A 39 8.95 8.30 -0.75
CA PRO A 39 10.27 8.66 -0.21
C PRO A 39 10.27 8.85 1.30
N GLY A 40 9.24 9.50 1.86
CA GLY A 40 9.10 9.68 3.31
C GLY A 40 8.94 8.35 4.06
N ALA A 41 8.12 7.44 3.55
CA ALA A 41 7.96 6.11 4.13
C ALA A 41 9.28 5.30 4.10
N GLN A 42 10.01 5.34 2.98
CA GLN A 42 11.33 4.71 2.87
C GLN A 42 12.34 5.33 3.85
N ALA A 43 12.36 6.66 3.97
CA ALA A 43 13.23 7.36 4.90
C ALA A 43 12.94 6.97 6.36
N ALA A 44 11.66 6.80 6.72
CA ALA A 44 11.26 6.34 8.05
C ALA A 44 11.77 4.91 8.35
N ILE A 45 11.68 3.99 7.39
CA ILE A 45 12.22 2.63 7.51
C ILE A 45 13.73 2.66 7.75
N ARG A 46 14.46 3.48 6.97
CA ARG A 46 15.92 3.65 7.12
C ARG A 46 16.29 4.26 8.46
N ALA A 47 15.58 5.30 8.89
CA ALA A 47 15.80 5.96 10.19
C ALA A 47 15.57 5.02 11.37
N ALA A 48 14.68 4.03 11.22
CA ALA A 48 14.44 2.98 12.20
C ALA A 48 15.53 1.88 12.22
N GLY A 49 16.56 1.95 11.36
CA GLY A 49 17.64 0.96 11.29
C GLY A 49 17.20 -0.40 10.74
N LEU A 50 16.08 -0.44 10.01
CA LEU A 50 15.56 -1.67 9.42
C LEU A 50 16.32 -2.06 8.13
N PRO A 51 16.26 -3.33 7.70
CA PRO A 51 16.92 -3.76 6.47
C PRO A 51 16.50 -2.94 5.24
N GLU A 52 17.46 -2.51 4.43
CA GLU A 52 17.24 -1.63 3.26
C GLU A 52 16.21 -2.20 2.27
N MET A 53 16.20 -3.53 2.09
CA MET A 53 15.21 -4.22 1.25
C MET A 53 13.76 -3.85 1.60
N LEU A 54 13.45 -3.58 2.88
CA LEU A 54 12.10 -3.21 3.30
C LEU A 54 11.69 -1.83 2.78
N ALA A 55 12.65 -0.91 2.62
CA ALA A 55 12.42 0.40 2.03
C ALA A 55 12.37 0.30 0.50
N GLU A 56 13.34 -0.37 -0.11
CA GLU A 56 13.43 -0.49 -1.58
C GLU A 56 12.17 -1.11 -2.18
N ARG A 57 11.66 -2.19 -1.60
CA ARG A 57 10.50 -2.92 -2.15
C ARG A 57 9.21 -2.08 -2.22
N LEU A 58 9.08 -1.04 -1.41
CA LEU A 58 7.92 -0.14 -1.48
C LEU A 58 7.77 0.50 -2.87
N GLN A 59 8.87 0.79 -3.56
CA GLN A 59 8.84 1.43 -4.88
C GLN A 59 8.35 0.50 -6.00
N TYR A 60 8.48 -0.82 -5.78
CA TYR A 60 8.07 -1.85 -6.72
C TYR A 60 6.71 -2.45 -6.37
N GLY A 61 6.21 -2.22 -5.15
CA GLY A 61 5.01 -2.90 -4.65
C GLY A 61 5.28 -4.39 -4.45
N GLU A 62 6.35 -4.71 -3.71
CA GLU A 62 6.80 -6.07 -3.35
C GLU A 62 6.90 -6.31 -1.82
#